data_AF-A0A0X3WB91-F1
#
_entry.id   AF-A0A0X3WB91-F1
#
_cell.length_a   1.000
_cell.length_b   1.000
_cell.length_c   1.000
_cell.angle_alpha   90.00
_cell.angle_beta   90.00
_cell.angle_gamma   90.00
#
_symmetry.space_group_name_H-M   'P 1'
#
loop_
_entity.id
_entity.type
_entity.pdbx_description
1 polymer ?
#
loop_
_entity_poly.entity_id
_entity_poly.type
_entity_poly.pdbx_seq_one_letter_code
_entity_poly.pdbx_strand_id
1 'polypeptide(L)'
;MTTLREFREGGRKLLNHETDTADFTFGLRHRVVNGTDVLTFWGELDAWADQELSPRVTTLLDQAGHQVVADLRKVTFLDAGGLRLLVRIRKRVTADRGTLWLVPGRPGNWRVLRLTRLDRAFTIPASAPYVDGRTGAGTGLR
;
A
#
# COMPACT_ATOMS: atom_id res chain seq x y z
N MET A 1 0.27 -34.74 -2.10
CA MET A 1 0.98 -35.51 -3.15
C MET A 1 1.60 -34.51 -4.11
N THR A 2 2.90 -34.26 -3.95
CA THR A 2 3.67 -33.26 -4.70
C THR A 2 4.14 -33.87 -6.02
N THR A 3 3.82 -33.25 -7.16
CA THR A 3 4.41 -33.64 -8.43
C THR A 3 5.49 -32.65 -8.83
N LEU A 4 6.73 -33.10 -8.65
CA LEU A 4 7.97 -32.50 -9.13
C LEU A 4 8.02 -32.62 -10.67
N ARG A 5 8.21 -31.51 -11.39
CA ARG A 5 8.80 -31.57 -12.74
C ARG A 5 9.90 -30.52 -12.85
N GLU A 6 11.12 -31.01 -12.90
CA GLU A 6 12.32 -30.24 -13.24
C GLU A 6 12.41 -30.08 -14.76
N PHE A 7 12.63 -28.85 -15.22
CA PHE A 7 13.15 -28.59 -16.56
C PHE A 7 14.35 -27.65 -16.43
N ARG A 8 15.50 -28.12 -16.91
CA ARG A 8 16.75 -27.36 -17.08
C ARG A 8 16.98 -27.10 -18.56
N GLU A 9 17.08 -25.84 -18.95
CA GLU A 9 18.00 -25.40 -20.00
C GLU A 9 18.25 -23.88 -19.93
N GLY A 10 19.53 -23.46 -19.99
CA GLY A 10 19.94 -22.07 -20.21
C GLY A 10 20.08 -21.18 -18.96
N GLY A 11 21.33 -20.96 -18.51
CA GLY A 11 21.66 -20.20 -17.31
C GLY A 11 21.21 -18.73 -17.30
N ARG A 12 20.25 -18.43 -16.42
CA ARG A 12 20.20 -17.27 -15.50
C ARG A 12 19.01 -17.53 -14.58
N LYS A 13 19.27 -17.78 -13.30
CA LYS A 13 18.24 -18.00 -12.27
C LYS A 13 17.58 -16.66 -11.95
N LEU A 14 16.69 -16.20 -12.83
CA LEU A 14 15.67 -15.25 -12.44
C LEU A 14 14.64 -16.07 -11.68
N LEU A 15 14.60 -15.89 -10.36
CA LEU A 15 13.52 -16.40 -9.53
C LEU A 15 12.24 -15.66 -9.96
N ASN A 16 11.62 -16.14 -11.03
CA ASN A 16 10.25 -15.82 -11.34
C ASN A 16 9.43 -16.49 -10.24
N HIS A 17 9.17 -15.75 -9.16
CA HIS A 17 8.11 -16.09 -8.23
C HIS A 17 6.79 -15.71 -8.92
N GLU A 18 6.47 -16.48 -9.96
CA GLU A 18 5.17 -16.46 -10.60
C GLU A 18 4.27 -17.31 -9.69
N THR A 19 3.70 -16.65 -8.68
CA THR A 19 2.79 -17.30 -7.75
C THR A 19 1.53 -17.67 -8.52
N ASP A 20 1.37 -18.97 -8.68
CA ASP A 20 0.23 -19.69 -9.22
C ASP A 20 -1.10 -19.18 -8.63
N THR A 21 -2.15 -19.35 -9.41
CA THR A 21 -3.46 -18.70 -9.32
C THR A 21 -4.25 -19.15 -8.08
N ALA A 22 -3.87 -18.66 -6.90
CA ALA A 22 -4.79 -18.54 -5.77
C ALA A 22 -5.50 -17.19 -5.90
N ASP A 23 -6.81 -17.13 -5.68
CA ASP A 23 -7.56 -15.87 -5.59
C ASP A 23 -6.84 -14.92 -4.63
N PHE A 24 -6.08 -13.94 -5.16
CA PHE A 24 -5.31 -13.04 -4.33
C PHE A 24 -6.27 -12.02 -3.70
N THR A 25 -6.83 -12.36 -2.53
CA THR A 25 -7.63 -11.46 -1.70
C THR A 25 -6.91 -10.14 -1.44
N PHE A 26 -5.57 -10.14 -1.40
CA PHE A 26 -4.74 -8.96 -1.26
C PHE A 26 -3.33 -9.15 -1.81
N GLY A 27 -2.56 -8.06 -1.89
CA GLY A 27 -1.12 -8.15 -2.13
C GLY A 27 -0.40 -6.81 -2.16
N LEU A 28 0.93 -6.91 -2.37
CA LEU A 28 1.86 -5.79 -2.40
C LEU A 28 2.81 -5.91 -3.59
N ARG A 29 3.01 -4.80 -4.29
CA ARG A 29 4.03 -4.63 -5.33
C ARG A 29 4.87 -3.41 -4.99
N HIS A 30 6.18 -3.57 -5.13
CA HIS A 30 7.15 -2.49 -4.94
C HIS A 30 7.79 -2.13 -6.29
N ARG A 31 8.04 -0.83 -6.47
CA ARG A 31 8.82 -0.28 -7.57
C ARG A 31 9.52 0.99 -7.10
N VAL A 32 10.65 1.32 -7.71
CA VAL A 32 11.30 2.62 -7.52
C VAL A 32 11.00 3.49 -8.74
N VAL A 33 10.53 4.71 -8.52
CA VAL A 33 10.24 5.69 -9.58
C VAL A 33 10.95 6.99 -9.21
N ASN A 34 11.94 7.40 -10.02
CA ASN A 34 12.72 8.63 -9.79
C ASN A 34 13.31 8.73 -8.37
N GLY A 35 13.77 7.59 -7.81
CA GLY A 35 14.32 7.54 -6.44
C GLY A 35 13.28 7.49 -5.32
N THR A 36 11.99 7.42 -5.64
CA THR A 36 10.90 7.22 -4.67
C THR A 36 10.45 5.76 -4.66
N ASP A 37 10.39 5.15 -3.48
CA ASP A 37 9.85 3.81 -3.26
C ASP A 37 8.32 3.84 -3.29
N VAL A 38 7.69 3.10 -4.20
CA VAL A 38 6.23 3.04 -4.34
C VAL A 38 5.72 1.65 -3.96
N LEU A 39 5.06 1.58 -2.82
CA LEU A 39 4.37 0.40 -2.30
C LEU A 39 2.90 0.44 -2.76
N THR A 40 2.57 -0.35 -3.78
CA THR A 40 1.20 -0.49 -4.30
C THR A 40 0.51 -1.68 -3.65
N PHE A 41 -0.55 -1.41 -2.89
CA PHE A 41 -1.39 -2.42 -2.27
C PHE A 41 -2.65 -2.68 -3.11
N TRP A 42 -3.17 -3.90 -3.09
CA TRP A 42 -4.47 -4.23 -3.68
C TRP A 42 -5.25 -5.20 -2.80
N GLY A 43 -6.55 -5.28 -3.06
CA GLY A 43 -7.46 -6.18 -2.35
C GLY A 43 -7.77 -5.73 -0.93
N GLU A 44 -8.05 -6.67 -0.03
CA GLU A 44 -8.46 -6.39 1.34
C GLU A 44 -7.27 -6.23 2.27
N LEU A 45 -7.12 -5.06 2.90
CA LEU A 45 -6.13 -4.86 3.95
C LEU A 45 -6.79 -5.07 5.30
N ASP A 46 -6.87 -6.34 5.69
CA ASP A 46 -7.45 -6.82 6.94
C ASP A 46 -6.38 -7.35 7.94
N ALA A 47 -6.81 -8.07 8.97
CA ALA A 47 -5.89 -8.71 9.91
C ALA A 47 -5.00 -9.79 9.28
N TRP A 48 -5.50 -10.53 8.28
CA TRP A 48 -4.73 -11.55 7.58
C TRP A 48 -3.68 -10.89 6.67
N ALA A 49 -4.08 -9.85 5.93
CA ALA A 49 -3.16 -9.06 5.13
C ALA A 49 -2.06 -8.39 5.98
N ASP A 50 -2.39 -7.86 7.17
CA ASP A 50 -1.40 -7.32 8.11
C ASP A 50 -0.35 -8.39 8.47
N GLN A 51 -0.78 -9.61 8.79
CA GLN A 51 0.11 -10.71 9.14
C GLN A 51 1.02 -11.12 7.96
N GLU A 52 0.46 -11.30 6.76
CA GLU A 52 1.20 -11.80 5.59
C GLU A 52 2.10 -10.73 4.96
N LEU A 53 1.65 -9.47 4.90
CA LEU A 53 2.39 -8.40 4.23
C LEU A 53 3.44 -7.75 5.12
N SER A 54 3.30 -7.80 6.45
CA SER A 54 4.21 -7.11 7.37
C SER A 54 5.69 -7.48 7.23
N PRO A 55 6.09 -8.77 7.15
CA PRO A 55 7.49 -9.14 7.00
C PRO A 55 8.08 -8.55 5.70
N ARG A 56 7.34 -8.69 4.59
CA ARG A 56 7.76 -8.18 3.29
C ARG A 56 7.87 -6.65 3.26
N VAL A 57 6.90 -5.95 3.84
CA VAL A 57 6.96 -4.48 4.00
C VAL A 57 8.19 -4.08 4.79
N THR A 58 8.52 -4.80 5.87
CA THR A 58 9.67 -4.48 6.72
C THR A 58 10.98 -4.60 5.93
N THR A 59 11.18 -5.73 5.24
CA THR A 59 12.36 -5.93 4.38
C THR A 59 12.50 -4.86 3.30
N LEU A 60 11.39 -4.46 2.68
CA LEU A 60 11.41 -3.39 1.67
C LEU A 60 11.79 -2.04 2.27
N LEU A 61 11.24 -1.70 3.44
CA LEU A 61 11.53 -0.42 4.10
C LEU A 61 12.94 -0.34 4.69
N ASP A 62 13.54 -1.48 5.04
CA ASP A 62 14.95 -1.52 5.47
C ASP A 62 15.93 -1.19 4.33
N GLN A 63 15.48 -1.30 3.08
CA GLN A 63 16.25 -1.00 1.87
C GLN A 63 15.77 0.28 1.16
N ALA A 64 14.65 0.85 1.60
CA ALA A 64 14.03 2.01 0.97
C ALA A 64 14.84 3.29 1.21
N GLY A 65 14.72 4.23 0.28
CA GLY A 65 15.21 5.59 0.47
C GLY A 65 14.34 6.39 1.44
N HIS A 66 14.62 7.70 1.54
CA HIS A 66 13.87 8.61 2.40
C HIS A 66 12.47 8.99 1.87
N GLN A 67 12.09 8.52 0.68
CA GLN A 67 10.84 8.90 0.02
C GLN A 67 10.00 7.67 -0.29
N VAL A 68 8.86 7.54 0.38
CA VAL A 68 7.99 6.37 0.24
C VAL A 68 6.56 6.79 -0.09
N VAL A 69 5.93 6.11 -1.04
CA VAL A 69 4.52 6.25 -1.37
C VAL A 69 3.80 4.95 -1.05
N ALA A 70 2.77 5.02 -0.21
CA ALA A 70 1.79 3.95 -0.04
C ALA A 70 0.58 4.25 -0.94
N ASP A 71 0.37 3.44 -1.98
CA ASP A 71 -0.71 3.59 -2.94
C ASP A 71 -1.84 2.61 -2.63
N LEU A 72 -2.98 3.14 -2.19
CA LEU A 72 -4.15 2.36 -1.81
C LEU A 72 -5.25 2.36 -2.89
N ARG A 73 -4.99 2.86 -4.09
CA ARG A 73 -6.02 2.99 -5.14
C ARG A 73 -6.67 1.66 -5.53
N LYS A 74 -5.94 0.54 -5.39
CA LYS A 74 -6.44 -0.81 -5.68
C LYS A 74 -6.91 -1.58 -4.43
N VAL A 75 -6.88 -0.96 -3.26
CA VAL A 75 -7.38 -1.56 -2.02
C VAL A 75 -8.91 -1.50 -2.02
N THR A 76 -9.55 -2.65 -1.80
CA THR A 76 -11.02 -2.81 -1.83
C THR A 76 -11.64 -2.67 -0.45
N PHE A 77 -10.91 -3.03 0.61
CA PHE A 77 -11.36 -2.98 2.01
C PHE A 77 -10.20 -2.62 2.95
N LEU A 78 -10.51 -1.93 4.05
CA LEU A 78 -9.53 -1.50 5.06
C LEU A 78 -10.14 -1.54 6.46
N ASP A 79 -9.57 -2.35 7.34
CA ASP A 79 -9.97 -2.46 8.76
C ASP A 79 -8.81 -2.06 9.72
N ALA A 80 -8.96 -2.40 11.01
CA ALA A 80 -7.92 -2.17 12.01
C ALA A 80 -6.56 -2.82 11.70
N GLY A 81 -6.53 -4.00 11.08
CA GLY A 81 -5.30 -4.66 10.60
C GLY A 81 -4.61 -3.88 9.50
N GLY A 82 -5.33 -3.49 8.46
CA GLY A 82 -4.75 -2.64 7.42
C GLY A 82 -4.28 -1.28 7.96
N LEU A 83 -5.00 -0.68 8.91
CA LEU A 83 -4.54 0.53 9.59
C LEU A 83 -3.25 0.31 10.39
N ARG A 84 -3.09 -0.81 11.10
CA ARG A 84 -1.85 -1.17 11.79
C ARG A 84 -0.68 -1.27 10.82
N LEU A 85 -0.89 -1.90 9.67
CA LEU A 85 0.11 -1.99 8.61
C LEU A 85 0.56 -0.60 8.13
N LEU A 86 -0.38 0.31 7.85
CA LEU A 86 -0.05 1.68 7.43
C LEU A 86 0.70 2.47 8.51
N VAL A 87 0.31 2.32 9.78
CA VAL A 87 1.01 2.95 10.91
C VAL A 87 2.42 2.41 11.06
N ARG A 88 2.64 1.10 10.85
CA ARG A 88 3.97 0.48 10.86
C ARG A 88 4.87 1.08 9.77
N ILE A 89 4.36 1.19 8.54
CA ILE A 89 5.08 1.82 7.42
C ILE A 89 5.47 3.25 7.81
N ARG A 90 4.52 4.05 8.30
CA ARG A 90 4.80 5.43 8.74
C ARG A 90 5.91 5.48 9.76
N LYS A 91 5.79 4.72 10.85
CA LYS A 91 6.77 4.72 11.94
C LYS A 91 8.16 4.42 11.41
N ARG A 92 8.31 3.38 10.58
CA ARG A 92 9.59 2.97 10.00
C ARG A 92 10.19 4.04 9.09
N VAL A 93 9.39 4.63 8.19
CA VAL A 93 9.85 5.69 7.28
C VAL A 93 10.27 6.94 8.06
N THR A 94 9.48 7.36 9.06
CA THR A 94 9.78 8.56 9.84
C THR A 94 10.96 8.38 10.80
N ALA A 95 11.30 7.15 11.20
CA ALA A 95 12.45 6.88 12.05
C ALA A 95 13.76 7.33 11.38
N ASP A 96 13.85 7.18 10.06
CA ASP A 96 15.01 7.59 9.25
C ASP A 96 14.80 8.98 8.62
N ARG A 97 13.97 9.83 9.26
CA ARG A 97 13.59 11.17 8.78
C ARG A 97 13.01 11.19 7.35
N GLY A 98 12.50 10.05 6.89
CA GLY A 98 11.86 9.93 5.59
C GLY A 98 10.46 10.54 5.58
N THR A 99 9.95 10.74 4.36
CA THR A 99 8.59 11.20 4.10
C THR A 99 7.76 10.06 3.53
N LEU A 100 6.58 9.83 4.13
CA LEU A 100 5.58 8.92 3.63
C LEU A 100 4.40 9.70 3.05
N TRP A 101 4.14 9.48 1.76
CA TRP A 101 2.90 9.90 1.14
C TRP A 101 1.90 8.75 1.09
N LEU A 102 0.65 9.03 1.39
CA LEU A 102 -0.45 8.08 1.22
C LEU A 102 -1.33 8.55 0.08
N VAL A 103 -1.47 7.73 -0.96
CA VAL A 103 -2.45 7.96 -2.02
C VAL A 103 -3.75 7.28 -1.59
N PRO A 104 -4.78 8.04 -1.19
CA PRO A 104 -6.05 7.46 -0.76
C PRO A 104 -6.68 6.68 -1.92
N GLY A 105 -7.35 5.59 -1.55
CA GLY A 105 -8.11 4.77 -2.47
C GLY A 105 -9.58 5.15 -2.51
N ARG A 106 -10.45 4.14 -2.44
CA ARG A 106 -11.90 4.29 -2.49
C ARG A 106 -12.45 5.18 -1.35
N PRO A 107 -13.61 5.84 -1.52
CA PRO A 107 -14.21 6.70 -0.51
C PRO A 107 -14.43 6.03 0.86
N GLY A 108 -14.75 4.73 0.87
CA GLY A 108 -14.91 3.94 2.11
C GLY A 108 -13.62 3.89 2.93
N ASN A 109 -12.50 3.53 2.30
CA ASN A 109 -11.18 3.45 2.95
C ASN A 109 -10.74 4.82 3.46
N TRP A 110 -11.03 5.87 2.70
CA TRP A 110 -10.75 7.24 3.13
C TRP A 110 -11.60 7.68 4.33
N ARG A 111 -12.88 7.29 4.38
CA ARG A 111 -13.73 7.52 5.56
C ARG A 111 -13.14 6.85 6.81
N VAL A 112 -12.64 5.62 6.69
CA VAL A 112 -11.96 4.90 7.78
C VAL A 112 -10.73 5.69 8.28
N LEU A 113 -9.90 6.19 7.37
CA LEU A 113 -8.73 7.01 7.72
C LEU A 113 -9.13 8.32 8.45
N ARG A 114 -10.21 8.98 8.01
CA ARG A 114 -10.75 10.20 8.64
C ARG A 114 -11.35 9.92 10.03
N LEU A 115 -12.13 8.85 10.18
CA LEU A 115 -12.71 8.48 11.48
C LEU A 115 -11.65 8.16 12.52
N THR A 116 -10.55 7.54 12.09
CA THR A 116 -9.41 7.20 12.95
C THR A 116 -8.38 8.33 13.09
N ARG A 117 -8.63 9.48 12.47
CA ARG A 117 -7.73 10.65 12.39
C ARG A 117 -6.35 10.34 11.79
N LEU A 118 -6.22 9.19 11.14
CA LEU A 118 -5.00 8.77 10.48
C LEU A 118 -4.75 9.56 9.20
N ASP A 119 -5.77 10.15 8.60
CA ASP A 119 -5.64 11.14 7.52
C ASP A 119 -4.67 12.29 7.87
N ARG A 120 -4.56 12.67 9.15
CA ARG A 120 -3.62 13.69 9.63
C ARG A 120 -2.23 13.15 9.93
N ALA A 121 -2.08 11.83 10.04
CA ALA A 121 -0.80 11.19 10.29
C ALA A 121 0.02 11.05 8.99
N PHE A 122 -0.64 11.02 7.83
CA PHE A 122 0.02 10.87 6.53
C PHE A 122 0.02 12.17 5.74
N THR A 123 1.06 12.37 4.93
CA THR A 123 1.03 13.42 3.90
C THR A 123 0.20 12.90 2.73
N ILE A 124 -0.90 13.57 2.40
CA ILE A 124 -1.72 13.24 1.23
C ILE A 124 -1.29 14.14 0.06
N PRO A 125 -0.86 13.59 -1.10
CA PRO A 125 -0.51 14.42 -2.25
C PRO A 125 -1.69 15.29 -2.70
N ALA A 126 -1.45 16.57 -2.96
CA ALA A 126 -2.49 17.52 -3.40
C ALA A 126 -3.16 17.11 -4.73
N SER A 127 -2.46 16.35 -5.57
CA SER A 127 -2.95 15.81 -6.84
C SER A 127 -3.47 14.37 -6.75
N ALA A 128 -3.55 13.78 -5.55
CA ALA A 128 -4.20 12.49 -5.40
C ALA A 128 -5.67 12.65 -5.80
N PRO A 129 -6.24 11.74 -6.63
CA PRO A 129 -7.62 11.83 -7.05
C PRO A 129 -8.53 11.48 -5.87
N TYR A 130 -8.70 12.42 -4.95
CA TYR A 130 -9.73 12.39 -3.94
C TYR A 130 -10.88 13.27 -4.43
N VAL A 131 -11.91 12.65 -5.00
CA VAL A 131 -13.20 13.31 -5.20
C VAL A 131 -13.92 13.22 -3.86
N ASP A 132 -13.99 14.33 -3.12
CA ASP A 132 -14.88 14.43 -1.98
C ASP A 132 -16.30 14.18 -2.50
N GLY A 133 -17.01 13.20 -1.94
CA GLY A 133 -18.40 12.89 -2.30
C GLY A 133 -19.40 13.98 -1.90
N ARG A 134 -18.93 15.20 -1.62
CA ARG A 134 -19.73 16.40 -1.43
C ARG A 134 -19.66 17.26 -2.68
N THR A 135 -20.35 16.83 -3.72
CA THR A 135 -20.76 17.75 -4.78
C THR A 135 -22.12 18.32 -4.38
N GLY A 136 -22.17 19.59 -3.97
CA GLY A 136 -23.41 20.36 -3.99
C GLY A 136 -23.65 21.38 -2.87
N ALA A 137 -23.70 22.65 -3.32
CA ALA A 137 -24.47 23.78 -2.80
C ALA A 137 -23.86 24.63 -1.67
N GLY A 138 -23.47 25.84 -2.05
CA GLY A 138 -23.22 26.96 -1.14
C GLY A 138 -22.26 28.02 -1.69
N THR A 139 -22.41 28.41 -2.95
CA THR A 139 -21.74 29.55 -3.57
C THR A 139 -21.90 30.80 -2.69
N GLY A 140 -20.79 31.40 -2.29
CA GLY A 140 -20.82 32.77 -1.79
C GLY A 140 -21.11 33.73 -2.94
N LEU A 141 -22.11 34.59 -2.79
CA LEU A 141 -22.13 35.90 -3.42
C LEU A 141 -23.11 36.84 -2.68
N ARG A 142 -22.52 37.92 -2.14
CA ARG A 142 -23.11 39.15 -1.56
C ARG A 142 -23.68 39.08 -0.14
#